data_AF-A0A1B6GAJ6-F1
#
_entry.id   AF-A0A1B6GAJ6-F1
#
_cell.length_a   1.000
_cell.length_b   1.000
_cell.length_c   1.000
_cell.angle_alpha   90.00
_cell.angle_beta   90.00
_cell.angle_gamma   90.00
#
_symmetry.space_group_name_H-M   'P 1'
#
loop_
_entity.id
_entity.type
_entity.pdbx_description
1 polymer ?
#
loop_
_entity_poly.entity_id
_entity_poly.type
_entity_poly.pdbx_seq_one_letter_code
_entity_poly.pdbx_strand_id
1 'polypeptide(L)'
;MPKGKFKNHKRSVRTFTNPDELEKDRLKDEKKQKWREQNNIEDSDQSDKDNNVEHSSDGSESEEDEEDLKPKGVSDLIEVENPNRIKKKSIKVKELSKIAVEEKPQLSRREREEIEKQKAQQRYQALHAKGLTDEARADLARLAIIRQQREEANKAKAAEKLAKENAAKERYLQAQRALGKNK
;
A
#
# COMPACT_ATOMS: atom_id res chain seq x y z
N MET A 1 -29.28 0.89 39.58
CA MET A 1 -27.93 0.29 39.46
C MET A 1 -27.25 0.86 38.21
N PRO A 2 -26.06 1.47 38.31
CA PRO A 2 -25.38 2.05 37.15
C PRO A 2 -24.83 0.93 36.25
N LYS A 3 -25.21 0.92 34.97
CA LYS A 3 -24.65 0.00 33.97
C LYS A 3 -23.20 0.41 33.72
N GLY A 4 -22.25 -0.49 33.98
CA GLY A 4 -20.81 -0.23 33.82
C GLY A 4 -20.48 0.28 32.41
N LYS A 5 -19.60 1.30 32.34
CA LYS A 5 -19.21 2.01 31.11
C LYS A 5 -18.42 1.18 30.09
N PHE A 6 -18.10 -0.07 30.40
CA PHE A 6 -17.18 -0.89 29.61
C PHE A 6 -17.90 -2.04 28.92
N LYS A 7 -17.68 -2.18 27.61
CA LYS A 7 -18.16 -3.32 26.82
C LYS A 7 -17.31 -4.55 27.17
N ASN A 8 -17.96 -5.64 27.56
CA ASN A 8 -17.29 -6.90 27.87
C ASN A 8 -16.84 -7.60 26.59
N HIS A 9 -15.57 -7.45 26.22
CA HIS A 9 -14.97 -8.05 25.02
C HIS A 9 -14.88 -9.59 25.05
N LYS A 10 -15.04 -10.22 26.22
CA LYS A 10 -14.92 -11.69 26.39
C LYS A 10 -16.01 -12.51 25.68
N ARG A 11 -17.08 -11.88 25.18
CA ARG A 11 -18.17 -12.54 24.42
C ARG A 11 -18.48 -11.84 23.09
N SER A 12 -17.62 -10.93 22.65
CA SER A 12 -17.79 -10.30 21.33
C SER A 12 -17.39 -11.30 20.26
N VAL A 13 -18.27 -11.54 19.28
CA VAL A 13 -17.94 -12.32 18.08
C VAL A 13 -16.70 -11.70 17.45
N ARG A 14 -15.69 -12.51 17.17
CA ARG A 14 -14.46 -12.07 16.50
C ARG A 14 -14.82 -11.77 15.04
N THR A 15 -15.05 -10.50 14.72
CA THR A 15 -15.18 -10.04 13.35
C THR A 15 -13.78 -9.88 12.76
N PHE A 16 -13.54 -10.46 11.59
CA PHE A 16 -12.34 -10.15 10.81
C PHE A 16 -12.57 -8.79 10.17
N THR A 17 -11.69 -7.82 10.42
CA THR A 17 -11.75 -6.50 9.79
C THR A 17 -11.53 -6.68 8.29
N ASN A 18 -12.54 -6.37 7.49
CA ASN A 18 -12.44 -6.45 6.04
C ASN A 18 -11.56 -5.32 5.50
N PRO A 19 -10.82 -5.51 4.39
CA PRO A 19 -9.99 -4.45 3.79
C PRO A 19 -10.81 -3.18 3.48
N ASP A 20 -12.03 -3.35 2.97
CA ASP A 20 -12.96 -2.25 2.70
C ASP A 20 -13.40 -1.50 3.97
N GLU A 21 -13.41 -2.17 5.13
CA GLU A 21 -13.72 -1.52 6.41
C GLU A 21 -12.54 -0.68 6.90
N LEU A 22 -11.31 -1.17 6.72
CA LEU A 22 -10.10 -0.40 7.02
C LEU A 22 -10.01 0.87 6.17
N GLU A 23 -10.32 0.80 4.88
CA GLU A 23 -10.35 2.00 4.02
C GLU A 23 -11.42 3.00 4.46
N LYS A 24 -12.61 2.52 4.82
CA LYS A 24 -13.67 3.39 5.36
C LYS A 24 -13.27 4.04 6.67
N ASP A 25 -12.55 3.33 7.52
CA ASP A 25 -12.07 3.89 8.79
C ASP A 25 -10.97 4.93 8.55
N ARG A 26 -10.03 4.68 7.64
CA ARG A 26 -9.05 5.69 7.21
C ARG A 26 -9.73 6.94 6.62
N LEU A 27 -10.73 6.77 5.77
CA LEU A 27 -11.48 7.89 5.20
C LEU A 27 -12.24 8.69 6.27
N LYS A 28 -12.80 8.03 7.29
CA LYS A 28 -13.43 8.71 8.42
C LYS A 28 -12.40 9.49 9.22
N ASP A 29 -11.23 8.92 9.48
CA ASP A 29 -10.15 9.56 10.22
C ASP A 29 -9.64 10.79 9.47
N GLU A 30 -9.40 10.69 8.17
CA GLU A 30 -9.03 11.83 7.31
C GLU A 30 -10.11 12.91 7.31
N LYS A 31 -11.38 12.53 7.22
CA LYS A 31 -12.49 13.49 7.28
C LYS A 31 -12.58 14.17 8.64
N LYS A 32 -12.31 13.43 9.71
CA LYS A 32 -12.27 13.96 11.08
C LYS A 32 -11.09 14.92 11.25
N GLN A 33 -9.91 14.59 10.73
CA GLN A 33 -8.76 15.49 10.74
C GLN A 33 -9.05 16.78 9.97
N LYS A 34 -9.59 16.68 8.75
CA LYS A 34 -10.00 17.85 7.97
C LYS A 34 -11.04 18.71 8.68
N TRP A 35 -12.01 18.09 9.37
CA TRP A 35 -12.99 18.83 10.16
C TRP A 35 -12.33 19.55 11.35
N ARG A 36 -11.35 18.94 12.00
CA ARG A 36 -10.60 19.57 13.10
C ARG A 36 -9.73 20.74 12.62
N GLU A 37 -9.02 20.56 11.50
CA GLU A 37 -8.23 21.60 10.84
C GLU A 37 -9.10 22.80 10.48
N GLN A 38 -10.29 22.56 9.91
CA GLN A 38 -11.24 23.63 9.58
C GLN A 38 -11.78 24.37 10.82
N ASN A 39 -11.82 23.72 11.98
CA ASN A 39 -12.34 24.30 13.21
C ASN A 39 -11.23 24.77 14.18
N ASN A 40 -9.96 24.77 13.77
CA ASN A 40 -8.80 25.16 14.60
C ASN A 40 -8.78 24.50 16.00
N ILE A 41 -9.10 23.20 16.06
CA ILE A 41 -9.02 22.42 17.31
C ILE A 41 -7.67 21.69 17.29
N GLU A 42 -6.67 22.25 17.99
CA GLU A 42 -5.33 21.64 18.13
C GLU A 42 -5.36 20.34 18.94
N ASP A 43 -4.51 19.41 18.50
CA ASP A 43 -4.46 18.02 18.92
C ASP A 43 -3.70 17.85 20.24
N SER A 44 -4.44 17.63 21.33
CA SER A 44 -3.89 17.24 22.64
C SER A 44 -4.44 15.88 23.03
N ASP A 45 -4.11 14.85 22.24
CA ASP A 45 -4.38 13.46 22.59
C ASP A 45 -3.15 12.59 22.25
N GLN A 46 -2.10 12.77 23.07
CA GLN A 46 -1.10 11.72 23.29
C GLN A 46 -1.81 10.52 23.94
N SER A 47 -1.94 9.41 23.20
CA SER A 47 -2.20 8.11 23.80
C SER A 47 -1.14 7.10 23.34
N ASP A 48 -0.14 6.95 24.21
CA ASP A 48 0.49 5.69 24.62
C ASP A 48 0.84 4.65 23.53
N LYS A 49 2.10 4.70 23.09
CA LYS A 49 2.82 3.53 22.57
C LYS A 49 4.21 3.46 23.21
N ASP A 50 4.23 2.87 24.40
CA ASP A 50 5.43 2.53 25.16
C ASP A 50 6.20 1.34 24.54
N ASN A 51 7.50 1.58 24.37
CA ASN A 51 8.68 0.71 24.58
C ASN A 51 8.91 -0.54 23.72
N ASN A 52 9.95 -0.49 22.86
CA ASN A 52 11.23 -1.19 23.07
C ASN A 52 12.10 -1.12 21.80
N VAL A 53 13.09 -0.22 21.79
CA VAL A 53 14.31 -0.38 20.96
C VAL A 53 15.50 0.20 21.75
N GLU A 54 16.22 -0.67 22.46
CA GLU A 54 17.60 -0.41 22.85
C GLU A 54 18.52 -0.66 21.65
N HIS A 55 19.24 0.36 21.18
CA HIS A 55 20.53 0.15 20.53
C HIS A 55 21.46 1.35 20.76
N SER A 56 22.30 1.18 21.77
CA SER A 56 23.74 1.45 21.82
C SER A 56 24.37 2.40 20.78
N SER A 57 25.05 3.42 21.34
CA SER A 57 26.44 3.83 21.06
C SER A 57 26.76 4.76 19.89
N ASP A 58 27.21 5.95 20.30
CA ASP A 58 28.46 6.63 19.91
C ASP A 58 28.53 7.37 18.56
N GLY A 59 29.18 8.52 18.58
CA GLY A 59 29.54 9.26 17.38
C GLY A 59 29.39 10.78 17.51
N SER A 60 30.27 11.39 18.28
CA SER A 60 30.57 12.82 18.23
C SER A 60 30.99 13.23 16.81
N GLU A 61 30.22 14.07 16.12
CA GLU A 61 30.69 14.81 14.96
C GLU A 61 30.37 16.30 15.16
N SER A 62 31.40 17.03 15.60
CA SER A 62 31.40 18.49 15.67
C SER A 62 31.68 19.02 14.27
N GLU A 63 30.63 19.29 13.50
CA GLU A 63 30.74 20.00 12.22
C GLU A 63 30.82 21.51 12.51
N GLU A 64 32.04 21.98 12.80
CA GLU A 64 32.35 23.41 12.74
C GLU A 64 32.39 23.84 11.26
N ASP A 65 31.25 24.33 10.80
CA ASP A 65 31.08 25.00 9.51
C ASP A 65 31.86 26.34 9.55
N GLU A 66 33.14 26.31 9.18
CA GLU A 66 34.03 27.48 9.12
C GLU A 66 33.89 28.24 7.78
N GLU A 67 32.73 28.10 7.12
CA GLU A 67 32.42 28.80 5.89
C GLU A 67 31.67 30.10 6.22
N ASP A 68 32.33 31.24 5.97
CA ASP A 68 31.87 32.64 6.07
C ASP A 68 32.50 33.48 7.19
N LEU A 69 33.47 32.94 7.92
CA LEU A 69 34.31 33.79 8.76
C LEU A 69 35.25 34.60 7.87
N LYS A 70 35.10 35.94 7.91
CA LYS A 70 36.07 36.88 7.31
C LYS A 70 37.47 36.43 7.75
N PRO A 71 38.43 36.30 6.82
CA PRO A 71 39.73 35.76 7.12
C PRO A 71 40.39 36.56 8.24
N LYS A 72 40.72 35.86 9.33
CA LYS A 72 41.29 36.46 10.52
C LYS A 72 42.81 36.52 10.37
N GLY A 73 43.35 37.73 10.18
CA GLY A 73 44.79 37.96 10.20
C GLY A 73 45.54 37.48 8.94
N VAL A 74 46.63 36.74 9.11
CA VAL A 74 47.57 36.35 8.03
C VAL A 74 47.13 35.07 7.31
N SER A 75 46.02 34.44 7.73
CA SER A 75 45.55 33.16 7.16
C SER A 75 45.29 33.22 5.64
N ASP A 76 44.92 34.38 5.12
CA ASP A 76 44.74 34.61 3.67
C ASP A 76 46.04 34.63 2.86
N LEU A 77 47.18 34.93 3.50
CA LEU A 77 48.48 34.95 2.83
C LEU A 77 49.12 33.55 2.77
N ILE A 78 48.58 32.58 3.52
CA ILE A 78 49.14 31.24 3.61
C ILE A 78 48.43 30.33 2.62
N GLU A 79 49.15 29.85 1.62
CA GLU A 79 48.65 28.90 0.63
C GLU A 79 48.46 27.52 1.28
N VAL A 80 47.21 27.14 1.55
CA VAL A 80 46.88 25.82 2.08
C VAL A 80 46.87 24.79 0.94
N GLU A 81 47.96 24.02 0.82
CA GLU A 81 48.11 22.89 -0.11
C GLU A 81 47.53 21.57 0.43
N ASN A 82 46.46 21.62 1.21
CA ASN A 82 45.82 20.38 1.67
C ASN A 82 45.09 19.71 0.48
N PRO A 83 45.50 18.50 0.05
CA PRO A 83 44.88 17.81 -1.09
C PRO A 83 43.44 17.38 -0.83
N ASN A 84 43.03 17.24 0.44
CA ASN A 84 41.65 16.94 0.82
C ASN A 84 40.79 18.22 0.94
N ARG A 85 41.37 19.41 0.80
CA ARG A 85 40.62 20.68 0.88
C ARG A 85 39.91 20.95 -0.44
N ILE A 86 38.58 20.94 -0.40
CA ILE A 86 37.73 21.26 -1.55
C ILE A 86 37.83 22.76 -1.85
N LYS A 87 38.54 23.13 -2.92
CA LYS A 87 38.65 24.53 -3.36
C LYS A 87 37.38 24.93 -4.13
N LYS A 88 36.50 25.72 -3.51
CA LYS A 88 35.31 26.27 -4.18
C LYS A 88 35.74 27.32 -5.22
N LYS A 89 35.60 27.00 -6.51
CA LYS A 89 35.80 27.95 -7.61
C LYS A 89 34.49 28.67 -7.91
N SER A 90 34.51 29.99 -8.09
CA SER A 90 33.34 30.77 -8.46
C SER A 90 32.97 30.54 -9.93
N ILE A 91 31.97 29.70 -10.17
CA ILE A 91 31.45 29.41 -11.51
C ILE A 91 30.51 30.54 -11.94
N LYS A 92 30.66 31.02 -13.18
CA LYS A 92 29.79 32.06 -13.73
C LYS A 92 28.40 31.50 -14.03
N VAL A 93 27.35 32.27 -13.73
CA VAL A 93 25.94 31.88 -13.91
C VAL A 93 25.60 31.38 -15.32
N LYS A 94 26.28 31.88 -16.35
CA LYS A 94 26.08 31.47 -17.76
C LYS A 94 26.63 30.07 -18.10
N GLU A 95 27.52 29.52 -17.27
CA GLU A 95 28.14 28.22 -17.46
C GLU A 95 27.42 27.12 -16.65
N LEU A 96 26.74 27.49 -15.56
CA LEU A 96 25.92 26.60 -14.74
C LEU A 96 24.86 25.84 -15.54
N SER A 97 24.22 26.49 -16.51
CA SER A 97 23.20 25.87 -17.35
C SER A 97 23.76 24.83 -18.34
N LYS A 98 25.04 24.95 -18.73
CA LYS A 98 25.70 23.96 -19.61
C LYS A 98 26.18 22.76 -18.82
N ILE A 99 26.78 23.02 -17.65
CA ILE A 99 27.27 21.98 -16.72
C ILE A 99 26.10 21.11 -16.21
N ALA A 100 24.96 21.72 -15.85
CA ALA A 100 23.80 20.99 -15.34
C ALA A 100 23.12 20.05 -16.37
N VAL A 101 23.33 20.26 -17.67
CA VAL A 101 22.74 19.44 -18.74
C VAL A 101 23.68 18.29 -19.13
N GLU A 102 24.99 18.53 -19.13
CA GLU A 102 26.01 17.56 -19.53
C GLU A 102 26.42 16.64 -18.38
N GLU A 103 26.42 17.14 -17.14
CA GLU A 103 26.74 16.38 -15.94
C GLU A 103 25.47 16.18 -15.10
N LYS A 104 24.55 15.35 -15.60
CA LYS A 104 23.55 14.76 -14.69
C LYS A 104 24.33 14.09 -13.56
N PRO A 105 24.06 14.43 -12.28
CA PRO A 105 24.83 13.91 -11.17
C PRO A 105 24.83 12.39 -11.27
N GLN A 106 26.02 11.83 -11.44
CA GLN A 106 26.20 10.41 -11.52
C GLN A 106 25.83 9.85 -10.14
N LEU A 107 24.60 9.34 -10.03
CA LEU A 107 24.11 8.70 -8.82
C LEU A 107 25.18 7.77 -8.27
N SER A 108 25.42 7.88 -6.96
CA SER A 108 26.38 7.04 -6.26
C SER A 108 26.07 5.58 -6.54
N ARG A 109 27.08 4.71 -6.55
CA ARG A 109 26.90 3.26 -6.80
C ARG A 109 25.76 2.68 -5.95
N ARG A 110 25.68 3.11 -4.69
CA ARG A 110 24.63 2.73 -3.75
C ARG A 110 23.23 3.15 -4.19
N GLU A 111 23.10 4.38 -4.69
CA GLU A 111 21.82 4.92 -5.16
C GLU A 111 21.36 4.22 -6.45
N ARG A 112 22.29 3.84 -7.34
CA ARG A 112 21.96 3.09 -8.56
C ARG A 112 21.40 1.71 -8.23
N GLU A 113 22.06 0.99 -7.34
CA GLU A 113 21.63 -0.34 -6.89
C GLU A 113 20.27 -0.27 -6.17
N GLU A 114 20.03 0.78 -5.39
CA GLU A 114 18.75 0.98 -4.70
C GLU A 114 17.59 1.29 -5.66
N ILE A 115 17.82 2.15 -6.67
CA ILE A 115 16.83 2.42 -7.71
C ILE A 115 16.55 1.17 -8.56
N GLU A 116 17.58 0.39 -8.88
CA GLU A 116 17.40 -0.86 -9.61
C GLU A 116 16.59 -1.88 -8.81
N LYS A 117 16.87 -2.02 -7.51
CA LYS A 117 16.09 -2.85 -6.60
C LYS A 117 14.63 -2.41 -6.55
N GLN A 118 14.36 -1.11 -6.46
CA GLN A 118 12.99 -0.58 -6.50
C GLN A 118 12.30 -0.87 -7.83
N LYS A 119 12.98 -0.68 -8.96
CA LYS A 119 12.45 -1.01 -10.30
C LYS A 119 12.18 -2.50 -10.45
N ALA A 120 13.03 -3.37 -9.93
CA ALA A 120 12.84 -4.81 -9.95
C ALA A 120 11.61 -5.22 -9.13
N GLN A 121 11.44 -4.65 -7.94
CA GLN A 121 10.25 -4.87 -7.10
C GLN A 121 8.97 -4.41 -7.82
N GLN A 122 8.97 -3.20 -8.39
CA GLN A 122 7.83 -2.68 -9.15
C GLN A 122 7.50 -3.57 -10.35
N ARG A 123 8.51 -4.04 -11.09
CA ARG A 123 8.33 -4.95 -12.21
C ARG A 123 7.74 -6.29 -11.76
N TYR A 124 8.23 -6.85 -10.66
CA TYR A 124 7.68 -8.07 -10.08
C TYR A 124 6.21 -7.88 -9.68
N GLN A 125 5.89 -6.81 -8.95
CA GLN A 125 4.52 -6.47 -8.58
C GLN A 125 3.62 -6.27 -9.81
N ALA A 126 4.12 -5.60 -10.85
CA ALA A 126 3.38 -5.43 -12.09
C ALA A 126 3.13 -6.76 -12.82
N LEU A 127 4.10 -7.68 -12.83
CA LEU A 127 3.91 -9.03 -13.39
C LEU A 127 2.94 -9.87 -12.56
N HIS A 128 3.00 -9.75 -11.23
CA HIS A 128 2.11 -10.44 -10.31
C HIS A 128 0.68 -9.94 -10.46
N ALA A 129 0.48 -8.62 -10.53
CA ALA A 129 -0.82 -8.01 -10.78
C ALA A 129 -1.42 -8.41 -12.15
N LYS A 130 -0.57 -8.59 -13.17
CA LYS A 130 -0.99 -9.11 -14.47
C LYS A 130 -1.29 -10.61 -14.47
N GLY A 131 -0.98 -11.34 -13.40
CA GLY A 131 -1.16 -12.78 -13.33
C GLY A 131 -0.09 -13.60 -14.08
N LEU A 132 1.08 -13.01 -14.37
CA LEU A 132 2.15 -13.69 -15.10
C LEU A 132 3.14 -14.43 -14.20
N THR A 133 3.21 -14.10 -12.91
CA THR A 133 4.01 -14.86 -11.94
C THR A 133 3.36 -16.22 -11.68
N ASP A 134 4.18 -17.23 -11.37
CA ASP A 134 3.66 -18.59 -11.18
C ASP A 134 2.70 -18.68 -9.99
N GLU A 135 2.93 -17.88 -8.94
CA GLU A 135 2.01 -17.71 -7.81
C GLU A 135 0.64 -17.17 -8.26
N ALA A 136 0.62 -16.07 -9.02
CA ALA A 136 -0.63 -15.47 -9.46
C ALA A 136 -1.36 -16.35 -10.48
N ARG A 137 -0.62 -17.09 -11.33
CA ARG A 137 -1.21 -18.11 -12.21
C ARG A 137 -1.86 -19.23 -11.41
N ALA A 138 -1.22 -19.73 -10.36
CA ALA A 138 -1.77 -20.76 -9.51
C ALA A 138 -3.05 -20.29 -8.80
N ASP A 139 -3.05 -19.06 -8.29
CA ASP A 139 -4.23 -18.47 -7.66
C ASP A 139 -5.37 -18.27 -8.65
N LEU A 140 -5.08 -17.77 -9.86
CA LEU A 140 -6.08 -17.66 -10.93
C LEU A 140 -6.64 -19.02 -11.34
N ALA A 141 -5.79 -20.05 -11.45
CA ALA A 141 -6.21 -21.41 -11.74
C ALA A 141 -7.12 -21.97 -10.63
N ARG A 142 -6.76 -21.75 -9.37
CA ARG A 142 -7.60 -22.14 -8.22
C ARG A 142 -8.96 -21.45 -8.26
N LEU A 143 -8.99 -20.14 -8.56
CA LEU A 143 -10.24 -19.40 -8.71
C LEU A 143 -11.06 -19.89 -9.91
N ALA A 144 -10.43 -20.26 -11.02
CA ALA A 144 -11.10 -20.83 -12.19
C ALA A 144 -11.80 -22.16 -11.85
N ILE A 145 -11.14 -23.05 -11.12
CA ILE A 145 -11.74 -24.31 -10.65
C ILE A 145 -12.99 -24.04 -9.80
N ILE A 146 -12.93 -23.08 -8.88
CA ILE A 146 -14.08 -22.73 -8.03
C ILE A 146 -15.22 -22.15 -8.87
N ARG A 147 -14.93 -21.30 -9.87
CA ARG A 147 -15.93 -20.77 -10.79
C ARG A 147 -16.61 -21.90 -11.57
N GLN A 148 -15.83 -22.83 -12.13
CA GLN A 148 -16.35 -23.99 -12.84
C GLN A 148 -17.27 -24.83 -11.95
N GLN A 149 -16.84 -25.17 -10.73
CA GLN A 149 -17.67 -25.93 -9.78
C GLN A 149 -18.97 -25.21 -9.44
N ARG A 150 -18.95 -23.87 -9.30
CA ARG A 150 -20.16 -23.09 -9.04
C ARG A 150 -21.10 -23.07 -10.24
N GLU A 151 -20.55 -22.89 -11.44
CA GLU A 151 -21.32 -22.89 -12.68
C GLU A 151 -21.94 -24.27 -12.95
N GLU A 152 -21.18 -25.35 -12.76
CA GLU A 152 -21.65 -26.72 -12.86
C GLU A 152 -22.75 -27.01 -11.83
N ALA A 153 -22.57 -26.62 -10.57
CA ALA A 153 -23.59 -26.78 -9.55
C ALA A 153 -24.87 -25.98 -9.86
N ASN A 154 -24.74 -24.75 -10.37
CA ASN A 154 -25.88 -23.94 -10.78
C ASN A 154 -26.60 -24.55 -12.00
N LYS A 155 -25.84 -25.06 -12.97
CA LYS A 155 -26.38 -25.75 -14.15
C LYS A 155 -27.09 -27.04 -13.76
N ALA A 156 -26.51 -27.83 -12.85
CA ALA A 156 -27.12 -29.04 -12.31
C ALA A 156 -28.44 -28.72 -11.59
N LYS A 157 -28.46 -27.69 -10.73
CA LYS A 157 -29.70 -27.24 -10.06
C LYS A 157 -30.76 -26.75 -11.05
N ALA A 158 -30.35 -26.00 -12.08
CA ALA A 158 -31.28 -25.53 -13.11
C ALA A 158 -31.85 -26.69 -13.94
N ALA A 159 -31.02 -27.66 -14.31
CA ALA A 159 -31.44 -28.87 -15.03
C ALA A 159 -32.38 -29.74 -14.18
N GLU A 160 -32.08 -29.95 -12.90
CA GLU A 160 -32.97 -30.68 -11.99
C GLU A 160 -34.31 -29.98 -11.85
N LYS A 161 -34.31 -28.65 -11.67
CA LYS A 161 -35.54 -27.86 -11.58
C LYS A 161 -36.39 -28.01 -12.85
N LEU A 162 -35.78 -27.88 -14.02
CA LEU A 162 -36.47 -28.01 -15.30
C LEU A 162 -37.00 -29.43 -15.53
N ALA A 163 -36.24 -30.47 -15.16
CA ALA A 163 -36.71 -31.86 -15.20
C ALA A 163 -37.90 -32.09 -14.27
N LYS A 164 -37.88 -31.52 -13.06
CA LYS A 164 -38.97 -31.62 -12.09
C LYS A 164 -40.22 -30.89 -12.56
N GLU A 165 -40.07 -29.72 -13.18
CA GLU A 165 -41.16 -28.97 -13.80
C GLU A 165 -41.75 -29.72 -15.00
N ASN A 166 -40.93 -30.31 -15.87
CA ASN A 166 -41.40 -31.11 -16.99
C ASN A 166 -42.12 -32.38 -16.51
N ALA A 167 -41.57 -33.09 -15.53
CA ALA A 167 -42.23 -34.24 -14.91
C ALA A 167 -43.56 -33.84 -14.24
N ALA A 168 -43.63 -32.67 -13.60
CA ALA A 168 -44.88 -32.14 -13.04
C ALA A 168 -45.90 -31.79 -14.13
N LYS A 169 -45.46 -31.17 -15.24
CA LYS A 169 -46.31 -30.88 -16.42
C LYS A 169 -46.81 -32.16 -17.07
N GLU A 170 -45.96 -33.17 -17.25
CA GLU A 170 -46.33 -34.47 -17.81
C GLU A 170 -47.34 -35.19 -16.91
N ARG A 171 -47.10 -35.22 -15.59
CA ARG A 171 -48.07 -35.76 -14.62
C ARG A 171 -49.39 -35.02 -14.65
N TYR A 172 -49.36 -33.69 -14.76
CA TYR A 172 -50.57 -32.85 -14.89
C TYR A 172 -51.35 -33.16 -16.17
N LEU A 173 -50.65 -33.23 -17.31
CA LEU A 173 -51.25 -33.58 -18.60
C LEU A 173 -51.82 -35.00 -18.60
N GLN A 174 -51.13 -35.96 -17.99
CA GLN A 174 -51.61 -37.34 -17.84
C GLN A 174 -52.87 -37.39 -16.97
N ALA A 175 -52.91 -36.65 -15.86
CA ALA A 175 -54.08 -36.53 -15.00
C ALA A 175 -55.28 -35.89 -15.73
N GLN A 176 -55.06 -34.83 -16.52
CA GLN A 176 -56.12 -34.22 -17.32
C GLN A 176 -56.69 -35.15 -18.39
N ARG A 177 -55.82 -35.91 -19.08
CA ARG A 177 -56.25 -36.95 -20.04
C ARG A 177 -57.09 -38.03 -19.35
N ALA A 178 -56.68 -38.48 -18.17
CA ALA A 178 -57.41 -39.49 -17.39
C ALA A 178 -58.78 -38.99 -16.89
N LEU A 179 -58.91 -37.69 -16.58
CA LEU A 179 -60.16 -37.05 -16.18
C LEU A 179 -61.14 -36.78 -17.34
N GLY A 180 -60.80 -37.17 -18.58
CA GLY A 180 -61.69 -37.05 -19.74
C GLY A 180 -61.99 -35.61 -20.17
N LYS A 181 -61.23 -34.61 -19.67
CA LYS A 181 -61.42 -33.18 -19.98
C LYS A 181 -60.91 -32.77 -21.37
N ASN A 182 -60.32 -33.71 -22.11
CA ASN A 182 -59.89 -33.54 -23.49
C ASN A 182 -60.86 -34.31 -24.41
N LYS A 183 -62.07 -33.77 -24.58
CA LYS A 183 -62.98 -34.07 -25.69
C LYS A 183 -63.41 -32.75 -26.31
#